data_AF-A0A8J3JMR0-F1
#
_entry.id   AF-A0A8J3JMR0-F1
#
_cell.length_a   1.000
_cell.length_b   1.000
_cell.length_c   1.000
_cell.angle_alpha   90.00
_cell.angle_beta   90.00
_cell.angle_gamma   90.00
#
_symmetry.space_group_name_H-M   'P 1'
#
loop_
_entity.id
_entity.type
_entity.pdbx_description
1 polymer ?
#
loop_
_entity_poly.entity_id
_entity_poly.type
_entity_poly.pdbx_seq_one_letter_code
_entity_poly.pdbx_strand_id
1 'polypeptide(L)'
;MTVRERQDRVGTVTGLRTGLLCLAAVAAFGTAVELATERHWDTPVQLLAWLGLAMATAAIVLVGWRPQAVRVRAGRVLAVLVLLMAAFGVWEHVEANLHAGWLDAVHGTRWGTLPVAAQWWYALSKTVGPAPPLAPGVLAQVSLLVLLAAWHHPADAAE
;
A
#
# COMPACT_ATOMS: atom_id res chain seq x y z
N MET A 1 -6.55 -24.11 -30.36
CA MET A 1 -5.81 -22.89 -29.99
C MET A 1 -4.56 -22.82 -30.84
N THR A 2 -4.35 -21.72 -31.56
CA THR A 2 -3.22 -21.57 -32.49
C THR A 2 -1.95 -21.11 -31.75
N VAL A 3 -0.78 -21.34 -32.34
CA VAL A 3 0.52 -20.89 -31.77
C VAL A 3 0.53 -19.36 -31.56
N ARG A 4 -0.07 -18.61 -32.48
CA ARG A 4 -0.20 -17.15 -32.43
C ARG A 4 -1.06 -16.70 -31.23
N GLU A 5 -2.22 -17.31 -31.02
CA GLU A 5 -3.09 -17.02 -29.87
C GLU A 5 -2.37 -17.26 -28.53
N ARG A 6 -1.47 -18.25 -28.46
CA ARG A 6 -0.67 -18.53 -27.27
C ARG A 6 0.38 -17.45 -27.02
N GLN A 7 1.08 -17.02 -28.07
CA GLN A 7 2.10 -15.96 -28.01
C GLN A 7 1.50 -14.62 -27.60
N ASP A 8 0.35 -14.25 -28.18
CA ASP A 8 -0.35 -13.00 -27.87
C ASP A 8 -0.77 -12.97 -26.38
N ARG A 9 -1.32 -14.07 -25.85
CA ARG A 9 -1.66 -14.16 -24.41
C ARG A 9 -0.44 -14.03 -23.50
N VAL A 10 0.68 -14.67 -23.83
CA VAL A 10 1.92 -14.55 -23.03
C VAL A 10 2.42 -13.11 -23.05
N GLY A 11 2.36 -12.44 -24.20
CA GLY A 11 2.70 -11.02 -24.34
C GLY A 11 1.80 -10.12 -23.48
N THR A 12 0.47 -10.29 -23.56
CA THR A 12 -0.49 -9.52 -22.76
C THR A 12 -0.28 -9.69 -21.26
N VAL A 13 -0.13 -10.93 -20.78
CA VAL A 13 0.06 -11.19 -19.35
C VAL A 13 1.38 -10.60 -18.85
N THR A 14 2.44 -10.70 -19.65
CA THR A 14 3.75 -10.09 -19.32
C THR A 14 3.63 -8.57 -19.26
N GLY A 15 2.97 -7.96 -20.25
CA GLY A 15 2.70 -6.51 -20.27
C GLY A 15 1.90 -6.03 -19.06
N LEU A 16 0.85 -6.77 -18.68
CA LEU A 16 0.04 -6.46 -17.50
C LEU A 16 0.87 -6.53 -16.21
N ARG A 17 1.69 -7.57 -16.02
CA ARG A 17 2.56 -7.69 -14.83
C ARG A 17 3.53 -6.51 -14.73
N THR A 18 4.19 -6.17 -15.85
CA THR A 18 5.09 -5.01 -15.90
C THR A 18 4.34 -3.73 -15.60
N GLY A 19 3.14 -3.54 -16.17
CA GLY A 19 2.30 -2.37 -15.91
C GLY A 19 1.94 -2.21 -14.43
N LEU A 20 1.53 -3.31 -13.77
CA LEU A 20 1.22 -3.32 -12.33
C LEU A 20 2.44 -2.95 -11.48
N LEU A 21 3.62 -3.47 -11.81
CA LEU A 21 4.87 -3.15 -11.10
C LEU A 21 5.32 -1.70 -11.35
N CYS A 22 5.14 -1.16 -12.55
CA CYS A 22 5.41 0.25 -12.84
C CYS A 22 4.49 1.17 -12.05
N LEU A 23 3.19 0.86 -11.97
CA LEU A 23 2.23 1.61 -11.15
C LEU A 23 2.60 1.53 -9.67
N ALA A 24 3.00 0.35 -9.18
CA ALA A 24 3.49 0.17 -7.82
C ALA A 24 4.74 1.01 -7.53
N ALA A 25 5.69 1.07 -8.47
CA ALA A 25 6.91 1.86 -8.34
C ALA A 25 6.63 3.37 -8.31
N VAL A 26 5.74 3.87 -9.18
CA VAL A 26 5.32 5.28 -9.19
C VAL A 26 4.63 5.65 -7.89
N ALA A 27 3.71 4.80 -7.41
CA ALA A 27 3.03 5.01 -6.15
C ALA A 27 3.99 5.01 -4.95
N ALA A 28 4.92 4.04 -4.89
CA ALA A 28 5.95 3.99 -3.84
C ALA A 28 6.85 5.24 -3.85
N PHE A 29 7.24 5.72 -5.04
CA PHE A 29 7.99 6.96 -5.16
C PHE A 29 7.20 8.17 -4.67
N GLY A 30 5.92 8.28 -5.03
CA GLY A 30 5.02 9.33 -4.54
C GLY A 30 4.92 9.31 -3.00
N THR A 31 4.72 8.13 -2.42
CA THR A 31 4.71 7.95 -0.95
C THR A 31 6.03 8.37 -0.31
N ALA A 32 7.17 8.04 -0.92
CA ALA A 32 8.48 8.46 -0.41
C ALA A 32 8.62 9.98 -0.35
N VAL A 33 8.17 10.67 -1.40
CA VAL A 33 8.15 12.14 -1.46
C VAL A 33 7.23 12.71 -0.39
N GLU A 34 6.01 12.17 -0.25
CA GLU A 34 5.05 12.61 0.77
C GLU A 34 5.60 12.47 2.18
N LEU A 35 6.13 11.29 2.54
CA LEU A 35 6.76 11.04 3.84
C LEU A 35 7.93 11.99 4.10
N ALA A 36 8.70 12.31 3.06
CA ALA A 36 9.82 13.23 3.18
C ALA A 36 9.36 14.68 3.40
N THR A 37 8.32 15.12 2.68
CA THR A 37 7.75 16.47 2.83
C THR A 37 7.09 16.68 4.19
N GLU A 38 6.48 15.64 4.74
CA GLU A 38 5.87 15.62 6.08
C GLU A 38 6.89 15.43 7.21
N ARG A 39 8.18 15.30 6.89
CA ARG A 39 9.26 14.99 7.84
C ARG A 39 8.92 13.82 8.76
N HIS A 40 8.39 12.76 8.16
CA HIS A 40 7.80 11.64 8.88
C HIS A 40 8.87 10.70 9.48
N TRP A 41 9.75 11.21 10.33
CA TRP A 41 10.86 10.50 10.98
C TRP A 41 11.12 10.97 12.42
N ASP A 42 10.22 11.75 13.01
CA ASP A 42 10.38 12.35 14.33
C ASP A 42 10.14 11.35 15.48
N THR A 43 9.39 10.26 15.22
CA THR A 43 9.13 9.23 16.24
C THR A 43 9.44 7.82 15.72
N PRO A 44 9.76 6.86 16.61
CA PRO A 44 10.03 5.48 16.21
C PRO A 44 8.88 4.82 15.42
N VAL A 45 7.63 5.16 15.74
CA VAL A 45 6.44 4.64 15.03
C VAL A 45 6.41 5.15 13.59
N GLN A 46 6.81 6.40 13.32
CA GLN A 46 6.88 6.94 11.96
C GLN A 46 7.90 6.20 11.08
N LEU A 47 8.96 5.64 11.67
CA LEU A 47 9.94 4.82 10.95
C LEU A 47 9.35 3.51 10.39
N LEU A 48 8.21 3.04 10.91
CA LEU A 48 7.51 1.89 10.35
C LEU A 48 7.01 2.16 8.93
N ALA A 49 6.63 3.41 8.61
CA ALA A 49 6.23 3.79 7.25
C ALA A 49 7.41 3.67 6.27
N TRP A 50 8.60 4.12 6.67
CA TRP A 50 9.83 3.98 5.89
C TRP A 50 10.26 2.53 5.72
N LEU A 51 10.15 1.72 6.77
CA LEU A 51 10.40 0.29 6.70
C LEU A 51 9.43 -0.39 5.71
N GLY A 52 8.14 -0.09 5.81
CA GLY A 52 7.13 -0.59 4.89
C GLY A 52 7.40 -0.20 3.44
N LEU A 53 7.79 1.05 3.19
CA LEU A 53 8.19 1.54 1.88
C LEU A 53 9.44 0.82 1.33
N ALA A 54 10.46 0.60 2.16
CA ALA A 54 11.67 -0.12 1.77
C ALA A 54 11.34 -1.59 1.43
N MET A 55 10.51 -2.25 2.23
CA MET A 55 10.05 -3.62 1.98
C MET A 55 9.20 -3.70 0.70
N ALA A 56 8.32 -2.74 0.45
CA ALA A 56 7.51 -2.66 -0.77
C ALA A 56 8.40 -2.50 -2.01
N THR A 57 9.40 -1.61 -1.93
CA THR A 57 10.38 -1.39 -2.99
C THR A 57 11.17 -2.67 -3.26
N ALA A 58 11.62 -3.37 -2.22
CA ALA A 58 12.29 -4.66 -2.35
C ALA A 58 11.38 -5.70 -3.00
N ALA A 59 10.10 -5.75 -2.64
CA ALA A 59 9.13 -6.67 -3.24
C ALA A 59 8.94 -6.40 -4.73
N ILE A 60 8.82 -5.12 -5.14
CA ILE A 60 8.76 -4.71 -6.55
C ILE A 60 10.00 -5.21 -7.32
N VAL A 61 11.20 -4.99 -6.77
CA VAL A 61 12.45 -5.41 -7.41
C VAL A 61 12.58 -6.92 -7.49
N LEU A 62 12.21 -7.65 -6.43
CA LEU A 62 12.29 -9.11 -6.40
C LEU A 62 11.36 -9.78 -7.42
N VAL A 63 10.16 -9.22 -7.62
CA VAL A 63 9.18 -9.73 -8.59
C VAL A 63 9.51 -9.26 -10.02
N GLY A 64 9.98 -8.02 -10.19
CA GLY A 64 10.18 -7.42 -11.51
C GLY A 64 11.53 -7.69 -12.17
N TRP A 65 12.60 -7.88 -11.39
CA TRP A 65 13.96 -7.98 -11.94
C TRP A 65 14.48 -9.41 -11.91
N ARG A 66 14.68 -10.05 -13.07
CA ARG A 66 15.21 -11.42 -13.20
C ARG A 66 14.50 -12.41 -12.24
N PRO A 67 13.18 -12.59 -12.37
CA PRO A 67 12.40 -13.35 -11.40
C PRO A 67 12.83 -14.82 -11.36
N GLN A 68 13.02 -15.32 -10.14
CA GLN A 68 13.22 -16.73 -9.80
C GLN A 68 12.15 -17.12 -8.79
N ALA A 69 11.75 -18.39 -8.70
CA ALA A 69 10.71 -18.85 -7.78
C ALA A 69 10.91 -18.36 -6.34
N VAL A 70 12.13 -18.52 -5.79
CA VAL A 70 12.49 -18.02 -4.45
C VAL A 70 12.31 -16.51 -4.30
N ARG A 71 12.67 -15.72 -5.33
CA ARG A 71 12.56 -14.25 -5.30
C ARG A 71 11.12 -13.80 -5.38
N VAL A 72 10.30 -14.46 -6.20
CA VAL A 72 8.86 -14.19 -6.29
C VAL A 72 8.17 -14.54 -4.97
N ARG A 73 8.49 -15.69 -4.37
CA ARG A 73 7.96 -16.08 -3.05
C ARG A 73 8.36 -15.06 -1.97
N ALA A 74 9.62 -14.65 -1.91
CA ALA A 74 10.07 -13.62 -0.98
C ALA A 74 9.35 -12.28 -1.21
N GLY A 75 9.19 -11.86 -2.48
CA GLY A 75 8.44 -10.66 -2.83
C GLY A 75 6.98 -10.70 -2.37
N ARG A 76 6.31 -11.85 -2.50
CA ARG A 76 4.94 -12.04 -1.97
C ARG A 76 4.89 -11.92 -0.45
N VAL A 77 5.81 -12.56 0.25
CA VAL A 77 5.89 -12.47 1.72
C VAL A 77 6.08 -11.02 2.16
N LEU A 78 7.03 -10.30 1.54
CA LEU A 78 7.25 -8.89 1.82
C LEU A 78 6.00 -8.05 1.54
N ALA A 79 5.34 -8.26 0.41
CA ALA A 79 4.11 -7.53 0.08
C ALA A 79 2.97 -7.82 1.07
N VAL A 80 2.80 -9.06 1.55
CA VAL A 80 1.83 -9.38 2.61
C VAL A 80 2.18 -8.67 3.91
N LEU A 81 3.45 -8.66 4.32
CA LEU A 81 3.88 -7.97 5.53
C LEU A 81 3.61 -6.46 5.42
N VAL A 82 3.93 -5.83 4.28
CA VAL A 82 3.64 -4.42 4.05
C VAL A 82 2.14 -4.15 4.06
N LEU A 83 1.32 -5.03 3.47
CA LEU A 83 -0.15 -4.90 3.51
C LEU A 83 -0.69 -4.89 4.94
N LEU A 84 -0.15 -5.75 5.82
CA LEU A 84 -0.51 -5.77 7.24
C LEU A 84 -0.03 -4.52 7.97
N MET A 85 1.21 -4.07 7.73
CA MET A 85 1.74 -2.82 8.28
C MET A 85 0.92 -1.60 7.83
N ALA A 86 0.49 -1.58 6.57
CA ALA A 86 -0.34 -0.53 6.01
C ALA A 86 -1.75 -0.52 6.64
N ALA A 87 -2.36 -1.68 6.87
CA ALA A 87 -3.63 -1.78 7.59
C ALA A 87 -3.51 -1.23 9.02
N PHE A 88 -2.42 -1.57 9.72
CA PHE A 88 -2.11 -0.99 11.03
C PHE A 88 -1.90 0.53 10.95
N GLY A 89 -1.16 1.03 9.96
CA GLY A 89 -0.97 2.47 9.76
C GLY A 89 -2.27 3.22 9.49
N VAL A 90 -3.18 2.66 8.67
CA VAL A 90 -4.52 3.25 8.47
C VAL A 90 -5.27 3.33 9.79
N TRP A 91 -5.25 2.26 10.60
CA TRP A 91 -5.87 2.26 11.92
C TRP A 91 -5.31 3.39 12.79
N GLU A 92 -3.99 3.47 12.97
CA GLU A 92 -3.35 4.48 13.83
C GLU A 92 -3.74 5.91 13.45
N HIS A 93 -3.78 6.20 12.15
CA HIS A 93 -4.20 7.51 11.66
C HIS A 93 -5.68 7.78 11.92
N VAL A 94 -6.54 6.78 11.72
CA VAL A 94 -7.98 6.90 12.02
C VAL A 94 -8.21 7.09 13.52
N GLU A 95 -7.54 6.32 14.36
CA GLU A 95 -7.64 6.43 15.82
C GLU A 95 -7.19 7.80 16.32
N ALA A 96 -6.05 8.31 15.82
CA ALA A 96 -5.60 9.66 16.12
C ALA A 96 -6.63 10.72 15.72
N ASN A 97 -7.28 10.55 14.56
CA ASN A 97 -8.33 11.46 14.10
C ASN A 97 -9.61 11.36 14.93
N LEU A 98 -10.00 10.15 15.36
CA LEU A 98 -11.14 9.93 16.25
C LEU A 98 -10.93 10.66 17.59
N HIS A 99 -9.72 10.54 18.16
CA HIS A 99 -9.34 11.25 19.39
C HIS A 99 -9.31 12.77 19.22
N ALA A 100 -9.06 13.27 18.01
CA ALA A 100 -9.08 14.70 17.69
C ALA A 100 -10.48 15.22 17.32
N GLY A 101 -11.49 14.37 17.15
CA GLY A 101 -12.79 14.78 16.58
C GLY A 101 -13.55 15.85 17.37
N TRP A 102 -13.34 15.94 18.69
CA TRP A 102 -13.94 16.98 19.54
C TRP A 102 -13.30 18.36 19.35
N LEU A 103 -12.10 18.43 18.76
CA LEU A 103 -11.40 19.68 18.43
C LEU A 103 -11.84 20.26 17.07
N ASP A 104 -12.63 19.53 16.30
CA ASP A 104 -13.07 19.98 14.98
C ASP A 104 -14.02 21.18 15.07
N ALA A 105 -13.83 22.17 14.19
CA ALA A 105 -14.58 23.42 14.21
C ALA A 105 -16.08 23.25 13.86
N VAL A 106 -16.43 22.22 13.07
CA VAL A 106 -17.80 21.98 12.58
C VAL A 106 -18.50 20.88 13.39
N HIS A 107 -17.75 19.85 13.77
CA HIS A 107 -18.28 18.63 14.37
C HIS A 107 -17.99 18.52 15.88
N GLY A 108 -17.08 19.31 16.44
CA GLY A 108 -16.57 19.13 17.79
C GLY A 108 -17.64 19.15 18.88
N THR A 109 -18.56 20.11 18.84
CA THR A 109 -19.64 20.26 19.84
C THR A 109 -20.64 19.11 19.88
N ARG A 110 -20.78 18.37 18.77
CA ARG A 110 -21.68 17.23 18.63
C ARG A 110 -20.97 15.89 18.49
N TRP A 111 -19.63 15.86 18.60
CA TRP A 111 -18.81 14.70 18.28
C TRP A 111 -19.27 13.45 19.03
N GLY A 112 -19.45 13.55 20.35
CA GLY A 112 -19.90 12.44 21.20
C GLY A 112 -21.34 11.96 20.93
N THR A 113 -22.14 12.75 20.21
CA THR A 113 -23.52 12.39 19.82
C THR A 113 -23.63 11.87 18.39
N LEU A 114 -22.55 11.95 17.60
CA LEU A 114 -22.55 11.41 16.24
C LEU A 114 -22.59 9.88 16.28
N PRO A 115 -23.29 9.22 15.33
CA PRO A 115 -23.20 7.78 15.16
C PRO A 115 -21.75 7.34 14.99
N VAL A 116 -21.38 6.19 15.58
CA VAL A 116 -20.01 5.65 15.51
C VAL A 116 -19.54 5.52 14.05
N ALA A 117 -20.40 5.04 13.15
CA ALA A 117 -20.06 4.95 11.72
C ALA A 117 -19.71 6.32 11.09
N ALA A 118 -20.37 7.41 11.51
CA ALA A 118 -20.05 8.76 11.04
C ALA A 118 -18.73 9.27 11.62
N GLN A 119 -18.45 8.99 12.89
CA GLN A 119 -17.16 9.33 13.50
C GLN A 119 -16.00 8.65 12.77
N TRP A 120 -16.13 7.34 12.51
CA TRP A 120 -15.16 6.56 11.74
C TRP A 120 -15.01 7.08 10.31
N TRP A 121 -16.12 7.37 9.63
CA TRP A 121 -16.07 7.94 8.28
C TRP A 121 -15.33 9.27 8.27
N TYR A 122 -15.66 10.20 9.16
CA TYR A 122 -15.01 11.51 9.23
C TYR A 122 -13.53 11.44 9.59
N ALA A 123 -13.14 10.51 10.46
CA ALA A 123 -11.75 10.27 10.80
C ALA A 123 -10.97 9.66 9.62
N LEU A 124 -11.57 8.71 8.89
CA LEU A 124 -10.97 8.08 7.72
C LEU A 124 -10.87 9.03 6.52
N SER A 125 -11.91 9.82 6.27
CA SER A 125 -11.93 10.81 5.17
C SER A 125 -11.12 12.07 5.48
N LYS A 126 -10.51 12.14 6.67
CA LYS A 126 -9.81 13.34 7.17
C LYS A 126 -10.70 14.59 7.19
N THR A 127 -12.00 14.40 7.39
CA THR A 127 -12.93 15.51 7.70
C THR A 127 -12.67 16.05 9.10
N VAL A 128 -12.18 15.20 10.01
CA VAL A 128 -11.66 15.59 11.31
C VAL A 128 -10.24 15.07 11.51
N GLY A 129 -9.49 15.74 12.38
CA GLY A 129 -8.16 15.32 12.80
C GLY A 129 -7.05 15.60 11.76
N PRO A 130 -5.79 15.70 12.20
CA PRO A 130 -4.69 16.10 11.33
C PRO A 130 -4.01 14.94 10.61
N ALA A 131 -4.24 13.68 10.98
CA ALA A 131 -3.45 12.53 10.53
C ALA A 131 -4.01 11.91 9.23
N PRO A 132 -3.38 12.14 8.05
CA PRO A 132 -3.92 11.63 6.78
C PRO A 132 -3.68 10.12 6.64
N PRO A 133 -4.71 9.26 6.46
CA PRO A 133 -4.51 7.82 6.27
C PRO A 133 -4.11 7.44 4.83
N LEU A 134 -3.87 8.43 3.95
CA LEU A 134 -3.61 8.19 2.53
C LEU A 134 -2.29 7.47 2.29
N ALA A 135 -1.19 7.94 2.90
CA ALA A 135 0.13 7.31 2.75
C ALA A 135 0.14 5.80 3.08
N PRO A 136 -0.38 5.33 4.24
CA PRO A 136 -0.51 3.90 4.49
C PRO A 136 -1.49 3.22 3.52
N GLY A 137 -2.58 3.88 3.11
CA GLY A 137 -3.48 3.38 2.07
C GLY A 137 -2.78 3.12 0.72
N VAL A 138 -1.87 4.00 0.30
CA VAL A 138 -1.07 3.83 -0.91
C VAL A 138 -0.10 2.66 -0.77
N LEU A 139 0.53 2.46 0.40
CA LEU A 139 1.38 1.27 0.65
C LEU A 139 0.58 -0.04 0.58
N ALA A 140 -0.66 -0.06 1.07
CA ALA A 140 -1.55 -1.21 0.88
C ALA A 140 -1.82 -1.46 -0.62
N GLN A 141 -2.12 -0.41 -1.39
CA GLN A 141 -2.32 -0.51 -2.84
C GLN A 141 -1.07 -1.03 -3.56
N VAL A 142 0.12 -0.48 -3.25
CA VAL A 142 1.41 -0.95 -3.78
C VAL A 142 1.60 -2.44 -3.53
N SER A 143 1.32 -2.89 -2.30
CA SER A 143 1.42 -4.30 -1.92
C SER A 143 0.49 -5.19 -2.72
N LEU A 144 -0.77 -4.77 -2.90
CA LEU A 144 -1.75 -5.48 -3.72
C LEU A 144 -1.32 -5.56 -5.19
N LEU A 145 -0.78 -4.48 -5.76
CA LEU A 145 -0.26 -4.47 -7.13
C LEU A 145 0.89 -5.47 -7.30
N VAL A 146 1.80 -5.54 -6.33
CA VAL A 146 2.89 -6.53 -6.33
C VAL A 146 2.35 -7.96 -6.23
N LEU A 147 1.38 -8.21 -5.34
CA LEU A 147 0.76 -9.54 -5.20
C LEU A 147 0.05 -9.99 -6.48
N LEU A 148 -0.67 -9.07 -7.14
CA LEU A 148 -1.33 -9.32 -8.42
C LEU A 148 -0.31 -9.57 -9.54
N ALA A 149 0.78 -8.80 -9.61
CA ALA A 149 1.85 -9.02 -10.56
C ALA A 149 2.54 -10.39 -10.34
N ALA A 150 2.66 -10.79 -9.08
CA ALA A 150 3.19 -12.09 -8.68
C ALA A 150 2.15 -13.22 -8.81
N TRP A 151 0.88 -12.98 -9.13
CA TRP A 151 -0.14 -14.03 -9.19
C TRP A 151 0.13 -15.01 -10.34
N HIS A 152 0.13 -16.32 -10.04
CA HIS A 152 0.52 -17.40 -10.95
C HIS A 152 1.76 -17.08 -11.79
N HIS A 153 2.82 -16.63 -11.12
CA HIS A 153 4.03 -16.17 -11.79
C HIS A 153 4.72 -17.35 -12.52
N PRO A 154 5.18 -17.20 -13.79
CA PRO A 154 5.78 -18.30 -14.56
C PRO A 154 7.00 -18.93 -13.90
N ALA A 155 7.73 -18.14 -13.10
CA ALA A 155 8.87 -18.63 -12.32
C ALA A 155 8.51 -19.75 -11.33
N ASP A 156 7.26 -19.85 -10.88
CA ASP A 156 6.82 -20.91 -9.97
C ASP A 156 6.68 -22.28 -10.64
N ALA A 157 6.53 -22.31 -11.97
CA ALA A 157 6.38 -23.54 -12.76
C ALA A 157 7.72 -24.09 -13.28
N ALA A 158 8.83 -23.41 -12.95
CA ALA A 158 10.18 -23.76 -13.40
C ALA A 158 10.99 -24.53 -12.32
N GLU A 159 10.37 -24.83 -11.17
CA GLU A 159 10.87 -25.77 -10.14
C GLU A 159 10.18 -27.13 -10.31
#